data_AF-A0A3D3HCF8-F1
#
_entry.id   AF-A0A3D3HCF8-F1
#
_cell.length_a   1.000
_cell.length_b   1.000
_cell.length_c   1.000
_cell.angle_alpha   90.00
_cell.angle_beta   90.00
_cell.angle_gamma   90.00
#
_symmetry.space_group_name_H-M   'P 1'
#
loop_
_entity.id
_entity.type
_entity.pdbx_description
1 polymer ?
#
loop_
_entity_poly.entity_id
_entity_poly.type
_entity_poly.pdbx_seq_one_letter_code
_entity_poly.pdbx_strand_id
1 'polypeptide(L)'
;MLQGLSGRMSLMGTSKRKTYTPEYRREAALLVIDTGRTVAAVAREIGVGEQLLGRWVHAERARTSDGAQAPLELHERAELERLRREIAELRMDNEFLGKAAAFFASKQNPRSGSR
;
A
#
# COMPACT_ATOMS: atom_id res chain seq x y z
N MET A 1 33.13 16.23 18.83
CA MET A 1 32.54 17.08 17.75
C MET A 1 31.27 16.37 17.32
N LEU A 2 30.05 16.88 17.46
CA LEU A 2 29.49 18.15 16.97
C LEU A 2 28.41 18.66 17.93
N GLN A 3 28.42 19.98 18.16
CA GLN A 3 27.50 20.73 19.01
C GLN A 3 26.26 21.17 18.23
N GLY A 4 25.09 21.03 18.86
CA GLY A 4 24.09 22.09 18.98
C GLY A 4 23.33 22.54 17.72
N LEU A 5 22.18 21.91 17.46
CA LEU A 5 21.06 22.54 16.76
C LEU A 5 20.42 23.60 17.67
N SER A 6 20.76 24.87 17.50
CA SER A 6 19.94 25.98 18.03
C SER A 6 20.18 27.26 17.23
N GLY A 7 19.34 27.49 16.23
CA GLY A 7 19.21 28.78 15.55
C GLY A 7 17.98 29.52 16.07
N ARG A 8 18.19 30.54 16.91
CA ARG A 8 17.17 31.38 17.54
C ARG A 8 16.26 32.08 16.51
N MET A 9 14.98 32.22 16.87
CA MET A 9 14.00 33.09 16.23
C MET A 9 14.42 34.57 16.34
N SER A 10 14.16 35.34 15.28
CA SER A 10 14.16 36.81 15.29
C SER A 10 12.74 37.32 15.06
N LEU A 11 12.32 38.32 15.84
CA LEU A 11 11.00 38.96 15.84
C LEU A 11 10.98 40.21 14.94
N MET A 12 9.86 40.37 14.23
CA MET A 12 9.37 41.54 13.48
C MET A 12 10.15 41.96 12.21
N GLY A 13 9.59 41.59 11.06
CA GLY A 13 9.99 42.00 9.71
C GLY A 13 9.30 41.06 8.73
N THR A 14 8.59 41.58 7.73
CA THR A 14 7.79 40.85 6.73
C THR A 14 8.41 39.48 6.41
N SER A 15 7.78 38.40 6.89
CA SER A 15 8.43 37.08 6.90
C SER A 15 8.80 36.69 5.48
N LYS A 16 10.10 36.65 5.19
CA LYS A 16 10.64 36.15 3.93
C LYS A 16 10.02 34.76 3.71
N ARG A 17 9.14 34.61 2.70
CA ARG A 17 8.45 33.34 2.46
C ARG A 17 9.50 32.25 2.30
N LYS A 18 9.49 31.26 3.19
CA LYS A 18 10.33 30.06 3.02
C LYS A 18 9.89 29.36 1.74
N THR A 19 10.80 29.27 0.78
CA THR A 19 10.57 28.54 -0.47
C THR A 19 11.16 27.15 -0.33
N TYR A 20 10.36 26.13 -0.62
CA TYR A 20 10.79 24.73 -0.65
C TYR A 20 10.98 24.28 -2.09
N THR A 21 12.00 23.47 -2.37
CA THR A 21 12.23 22.91 -3.70
C THR A 21 11.10 21.92 -4.07
N PRO A 22 10.74 21.78 -5.36
CA PRO A 22 9.74 20.81 -5.79
C PRO A 22 10.00 19.39 -5.29
N GLU A 23 11.28 18.98 -5.26
CA GLU A 23 11.75 17.66 -4.83
C GLU A 23 11.44 17.45 -3.35
N TYR A 24 11.80 18.42 -2.50
CA TYR A 24 11.52 18.35 -1.06
C TYR A 24 10.02 18.26 -0.77
N ARG A 25 9.19 18.99 -1.53
CA ARG A 25 7.73 18.93 -1.37
C ARG A 25 7.18 17.54 -1.69
N ARG A 26 7.74 16.90 -2.73
CA ARG A 26 7.37 15.54 -3.15
C ARG A 26 7.80 14.52 -2.09
N GLU A 27 9.06 14.54 -1.66
CA GLU A 27 9.56 13.62 -0.64
C GLU A 27 8.78 13.73 0.68
N ALA A 28 8.50 14.95 1.13
CA ALA A 28 7.69 15.18 2.33
C ALA A 28 6.25 14.63 2.18
N ALA A 29 5.65 14.76 0.98
CA ALA A 29 4.33 14.20 0.70
C ALA A 29 4.35 12.67 0.67
N LEU A 30 5.35 12.06 0.03
CA LEU A 30 5.52 10.60 -0.05
C LEU A 30 5.72 10.00 1.34
N LEU A 31 6.48 10.66 2.22
CA LEU A 31 6.64 10.20 3.60
C LEU A 31 5.28 10.01 4.31
N VAL A 32 4.31 10.90 4.09
CA VAL A 32 2.95 10.74 4.64
C VAL A 32 2.19 9.61 3.94
N ILE A 33 2.27 9.54 2.61
CA ILE A 33 1.51 8.59 1.80
C ILE A 33 1.97 7.16 2.06
N ASP A 34 3.27 6.92 2.06
CA ASP A 34 3.88 5.58 2.13
C ASP A 34 3.85 5.02 3.56
N THR A 35 4.00 5.87 4.57
CA THR A 35 3.97 5.43 5.98
C THR A 35 2.57 5.42 6.59
N GLY A 36 1.58 6.05 5.95
CA GLY A 36 0.22 6.19 6.48
C GLY A 36 0.11 7.06 7.73
N ARG A 37 1.19 7.74 8.16
CA ARG A 37 1.19 8.60 9.34
C ARG A 37 0.35 9.86 9.11
N THR A 38 -0.14 10.48 10.18
CA THR A 38 -0.93 11.70 10.06
C THR A 38 -0.08 12.88 9.58
N VAL A 39 -0.67 13.76 8.76
CA VAL A 39 -0.01 14.99 8.27
C VAL A 39 0.53 15.80 9.44
N ALA A 40 -0.23 15.94 10.53
CA ALA A 40 0.18 16.66 11.72
C ALA A 40 1.44 16.09 12.37
N ALA A 41 1.58 14.76 12.45
CA ALA A 41 2.75 14.11 13.04
C ALA A 41 4.00 14.35 12.19
N VAL A 42 3.89 14.14 10.87
CA VAL A 42 5.01 14.33 9.95
C VAL A 42 5.40 15.81 9.85
N ALA A 43 4.44 16.72 9.78
CA ALA A 43 4.67 18.16 9.74
C ALA A 43 5.51 18.65 10.94
N ARG A 44 5.18 18.18 12.14
CA ARG A 44 5.94 18.48 13.38
C ARG A 44 7.36 17.92 13.33
N GLU A 45 7.53 16.71 12.82
CA GLU A 45 8.84 16.05 12.70
C GLU A 45 9.78 16.77 11.74
N ILE A 46 9.27 17.19 10.57
CA ILE A 46 10.08 17.83 9.53
C ILE A 46 10.12 19.37 9.64
N GLY A 47 9.42 19.96 10.61
CA GLY A 47 9.40 21.40 10.83
C GLY A 47 8.65 22.21 9.76
N VAL A 48 7.65 21.62 9.11
CA VAL A 48 6.82 22.25 8.07
C VAL A 48 5.41 22.53 8.63
N GLY A 49 4.75 23.58 8.14
CA GLY A 49 3.37 23.86 8.53
C GLY A 49 2.41 22.76 8.06
N GLU A 50 1.55 22.27 8.95
CA GLU A 50 0.62 21.16 8.67
C GLU A 50 -0.25 21.40 7.43
N GLN A 51 -0.83 22.59 7.31
CA GLN A 51 -1.64 22.99 6.15
C GLN A 51 -0.85 22.98 4.84
N LEU A 52 0.43 23.36 4.90
CA LEU A 52 1.31 23.38 3.73
C LEU A 52 1.66 21.96 3.30
N LEU A 53 2.00 21.09 4.25
CA LEU A 53 2.25 19.68 3.98
C LEU A 53 1.00 18.99 3.43
N GLY A 54 -0.18 19.27 3.99
CA GLY A 54 -1.45 18.75 3.50
C GLY A 54 -1.71 19.08 2.03
N ARG A 55 -1.37 20.31 1.59
CA ARG A 55 -1.47 20.70 0.17
C ARG A 55 -0.52 19.89 -0.71
N TRP A 56 0.70 19.61 -0.25
CA TRP A 56 1.66 18.80 -1.01
C TRP A 56 1.22 17.34 -1.12
N VAL A 57 0.67 16.77 -0.04
CA VAL A 57 0.08 15.43 -0.02
C VAL A 57 -1.09 15.32 -1.01
N HIS A 58 -2.00 16.30 -1.01
CA HIS A 58 -3.11 16.32 -1.96
C HIS A 58 -2.61 16.38 -3.41
N ALA A 59 -1.62 17.23 -3.68
CA ALA A 59 -1.04 17.35 -5.02
C ALA A 59 -0.30 16.08 -5.47
N GLU A 60 0.39 15.36 -4.57
CA GLU A 60 1.06 14.10 -4.91
C GLU A 60 0.03 12.98 -5.15
N ARG A 61 -1.02 12.88 -4.33
CA ARG A 61 -2.10 11.90 -4.54
C ARG A 61 -2.78 12.09 -5.90
N ALA A 62 -3.04 13.34 -6.31
CA ALA A 62 -3.59 13.66 -7.63
C ALA A 62 -2.62 13.28 -8.76
N ARG A 63 -1.31 13.52 -8.60
CA ARG A 63 -0.30 13.08 -9.58
C ARG A 63 -0.27 11.55 -9.74
N THR A 64 -0.37 10.82 -8.64
CA THR A 64 -0.37 9.35 -8.66
C THR A 64 -1.68 8.79 -9.25
N SER A 65 -2.83 9.40 -8.96
CA SER A 65 -4.09 8.98 -9.57
C SER A 65 -4.12 9.21 -11.08
N ASP A 66 -3.62 10.36 -11.54
CA ASP A 66 -3.67 10.73 -12.96
C ASP A 66 -2.61 9.99 -13.80
N GLY A 67 -1.51 9.56 -13.19
CA GLY A 67 -0.39 8.88 -13.88
C GLY A 67 -0.42 7.34 -13.83
N ALA A 68 -1.07 6.74 -12.85
CA ALA A 68 -1.02 5.28 -12.64
C ALA A 68 -2.28 4.52 -13.09
N GLN A 69 -3.43 5.18 -13.28
CA GLN A 69 -4.69 4.44 -13.41
C GLN A 69 -4.94 3.85 -14.81
N ALA A 70 -4.56 4.51 -15.91
CA ALA A 70 -5.08 4.06 -17.22
C ALA A 70 -4.50 2.72 -17.75
N PRO A 71 -3.18 2.45 -17.72
CA PRO A 71 -2.65 1.19 -18.28
C PRO A 71 -2.51 0.05 -17.25
N LEU A 72 -2.19 0.36 -15.99
CA LEU A 72 -1.99 -0.63 -14.93
C LEU A 72 -3.31 -1.27 -14.52
N GLU A 73 -4.40 -0.50 -14.43
CA GLU A 73 -5.73 -1.00 -14.04
C GLU A 73 -6.28 -2.04 -15.04
N LEU A 74 -6.01 -1.88 -16.34
CA LEU A 74 -6.41 -2.87 -17.35
C LEU A 74 -5.65 -4.19 -17.22
N HIS A 75 -4.34 -4.12 -16.96
CA HIS A 75 -3.53 -5.31 -16.75
C HIS A 75 -3.90 -6.03 -15.44
N GLU A 76 -4.13 -5.29 -14.36
CA GLU A 76 -4.60 -5.81 -13.08
C GLU A 76 -5.98 -6.48 -13.21
N ARG A 77 -6.91 -5.88 -13.96
CA ARG A 77 -8.22 -6.49 -14.26
C ARG A 77 -8.10 -7.78 -15.07
N ALA A 78 -7.23 -7.80 -16.08
CA ALA A 78 -7.01 -9.00 -16.90
C ALA A 78 -6.41 -10.14 -16.05
N GLU A 79 -5.45 -9.82 -15.17
CA GLU A 79 -4.85 -10.82 -14.28
C GLU A 79 -5.84 -11.29 -13.21
N LEU A 80 -6.67 -10.41 -12.67
CA LEU A 80 -7.75 -10.81 -11.75
C LEU A 80 -8.73 -11.80 -12.39
N GLU A 81 -9.13 -11.57 -13.63
CA GLU A 81 -10.03 -12.49 -14.34
C GLU A 81 -9.36 -13.83 -14.65
N ARG A 82 -8.07 -13.82 -15.01
CA ARG A 82 -7.28 -15.04 -15.18
C ARG A 82 -7.21 -15.84 -13.86
N LEU A 83 -6.84 -15.19 -12.77
CA LEU A 83 -6.71 -15.83 -11.45
C LEU A 83 -8.04 -16.38 -10.95
N ARG A 84 -9.16 -15.69 -11.21
CA ARG A 84 -10.51 -16.19 -10.88
C ARG A 84 -10.85 -17.47 -11.62
N ARG A 85 -10.49 -17.57 -12.91
CA ARG A 85 -10.69 -18.79 -13.71
C ARG A 85 -9.83 -19.93 -13.18
N GLU A 86 -8.56 -19.66 -12.92
CA GLU A 86 -7.63 -20.66 -12.38
C GLU A 86 -8.09 -21.19 -11.02
N ILE A 87 -8.56 -20.31 -10.12
CA ILE A 87 -9.16 -20.73 -8.85
C ILE A 87 -10.41 -21.59 -9.05
N ALA A 88 -11.27 -21.26 -10.01
CA ALA A 88 -12.47 -22.04 -10.28
C ALA A 88 -12.11 -23.45 -10.77
N GLU A 89 -11.16 -23.57 -11.70
CA GLU A 89 -10.64 -24.84 -12.22
C GLU A 89 -10.02 -25.67 -11.09
N LEU A 90 -9.09 -25.08 -10.32
CA LEU A 90 -8.43 -25.77 -9.21
C LEU A 90 -9.42 -26.27 -8.15
N ARG A 91 -10.51 -25.52 -7.89
CA ARG A 91 -11.55 -25.96 -6.95
C ARG A 91 -12.33 -27.16 -7.49
N MET A 92 -12.65 -27.18 -8.78
CA MET A 92 -13.30 -28.33 -9.42
C MET A 92 -12.41 -29.57 -9.36
N ASP A 93 -11.12 -29.42 -9.69
CA ASP A 93 -10.15 -30.52 -9.63
C ASP A 93 -10.00 -31.06 -8.21
N ASN A 94 -9.89 -30.17 -7.22
CA ASN A 94 -9.78 -30.54 -5.82
C ASN A 94 -11.03 -31.31 -5.34
N GLU A 95 -12.23 -30.86 -5.73
CA GLU A 95 -13.47 -31.56 -5.41
C GLU A 95 -13.52 -32.96 -6.04
N PHE A 96 -13.13 -33.08 -7.31
CA PHE A 96 -13.07 -34.36 -8.01
C PHE A 96 -12.08 -35.32 -7.35
N LEU A 97 -10.87 -34.87 -7.08
CA LEU A 97 -9.83 -35.66 -6.40
C LEU A 97 -10.27 -36.06 -4.98
N GLY A 98 -10.93 -35.16 -4.24
CA GLY A 98 -11.49 -35.45 -2.93
C GLY A 98 -12.52 -36.58 -2.98
N LYS A 99 -13.45 -36.53 -3.95
CA LYS A 99 -14.44 -37.61 -4.17
C LYS A 99 -13.76 -38.94 -4.55
N ALA A 100 -12.76 -38.90 -5.43
CA ALA A 100 -12.01 -40.09 -5.81
C ALA A 100 -11.29 -40.71 -4.60
N ALA A 101 -10.58 -39.90 -3.82
CA ALA A 101 -9.88 -40.35 -2.61
C ALA A 101 -10.85 -40.98 -1.60
N ALA A 102 -12.01 -40.36 -1.36
CA ALA A 102 -13.04 -40.91 -0.48
C ALA A 102 -13.59 -42.25 -0.99
N PHE A 103 -13.82 -42.38 -2.31
CA PHE A 103 -14.24 -43.64 -2.91
C PHE A 103 -13.21 -44.75 -2.68
N PHE A 104 -11.93 -44.50 -2.95
CA PHE A 104 -10.87 -45.49 -2.75
C PHE A 104 -10.68 -45.87 -1.27
N ALA A 105 -10.71 -44.90 -0.36
CA ALA A 105 -10.67 -45.15 1.08
C ALA A 105 -11.82 -46.06 1.53
N SER A 106 -13.03 -45.85 1.00
CA SER A 106 -14.19 -46.69 1.32
C SER A 106 -14.08 -48.14 0.83
N LYS A 107 -13.33 -48.38 -0.27
CA LYS A 107 -13.05 -49.71 -0.82
C LYS A 107 -11.93 -50.47 -0.09
N GLN A 108 -11.00 -49.75 0.55
CA GLN A 108 -9.89 -50.32 1.32
C GLN A 108 -10.26 -50.73 2.75
N ASN A 109 -11.53 -50.62 3.15
CA ASN A 109 -12.02 -51.23 4.39
C ASN A 109 -12.63 -52.62 4.09
N PRO A 110 -11.84 -53.70 3.91
CA PRO A 110 -12.40 -55.03 4.02
C PRO A 110 -12.92 -55.13 5.46
N ARG A 111 -14.15 -55.60 5.61
CA ARG A 111 -14.70 -55.93 6.91
C ARG A 111 -13.65 -56.72 7.69
N SER A 112 -13.05 -56.08 8.70
CA SER A 112 -12.33 -56.77 9.78
C SER A 112 -13.40 -57.52 10.57
N GLY A 113 -13.86 -58.62 9.98
CA GLY A 113 -14.79 -59.58 10.53
C GLY A 113 -13.94 -60.70 11.08
N SER A 114 -13.71 -60.62 12.38
CA SER A 114 -13.18 -61.63 13.28
C SER A 114 -13.58 -63.07 12.87
N ARG A 115 -12.58 -63.96 12.84
CA ARG A 115 -12.73 -65.40 13.12
C ARG A 115 -11.53 -65.86 13.92
#